data_AF-A0A4R1XCN2-F1
#
_entry.id   AF-A0A4R1XCN2-F1
#
_cell.length_a   1.000
_cell.length_b   1.000
_cell.length_c   1.000
_cell.angle_alpha   90.00
_cell.angle_beta   90.00
_cell.angle_gamma   90.00
#
_symmetry.space_group_name_H-M   'P 1'
#
loop_
_entity.id
_entity.type
_entity.pdbx_description
1 polymer ?
#
loop_
_entity_poly.entity_id
_entity_poly.type
_entity_poly.pdbx_seq_one_letter_code
_entity_poly.pdbx_strand_id
1 'polypeptide(L)' 'MNPEAGDVEPQSGGIRKVRWRGKGKGKQGGLRVIYFNRLANGEIWLLSLYSKDTITQLEKKTLRTLVELLNKSFTQ' A
#
# COMPACT_ATOMS: atom_id res chain seq x y z
N MET A 1 4.04 -9.93 -12.40
CA MET A 1 3.56 -9.11 -11.27
C MET A 1 3.21 -7.75 -11.85
N ASN A 2 1.96 -7.28 -11.74
CA ASN A 2 1.58 -5.99 -12.30
C ASN A 2 1.78 -4.90 -11.22
N PRO A 3 2.74 -3.97 -11.38
CA PRO A 3 2.97 -2.92 -10.40
C PRO A 3 1.77 -1.98 -10.25
N GLU A 4 0.91 -1.85 -11.26
CA GLU A 4 -0.27 -0.97 -11.19
C GLU A 4 -1.50 -1.63 -10.56
N ALA A 5 -1.37 -2.87 -10.07
CA ALA A 5 -2.49 -3.63 -9.54
C ALA A 5 -3.14 -2.96 -8.32
N GLY A 6 -4.46 -2.83 -8.32
CA GLY A 6 -5.19 -2.26 -7.18
C GLY A 6 -5.39 -0.76 -7.26
N ASP A 7 -6.15 -0.25 -6.30
CA ASP A 7 -6.76 1.07 -6.36
C ASP A 7 -5.79 2.12 -5.80
N VAL A 8 -5.66 3.27 -6.48
CA VAL A 8 -4.96 4.42 -5.91
C VAL A 8 -5.79 4.96 -4.74
N GLU A 9 -5.18 5.08 -3.56
CA GLU A 9 -5.84 5.69 -2.42
C GLU A 9 -5.83 7.22 -2.62
N PRO A 10 -6.98 7.89 -2.73
CA PRO A 10 -7.01 9.33 -2.94
C PRO A 10 -6.38 10.06 -1.75
N GLN A 11 -5.70 11.18 -2.05
CA GLN A 11 -5.04 12.06 -1.07
C GLN A 11 -3.86 11.43 -0.29
N SER A 12 -3.38 10.26 -0.71
CA SER A 12 -2.29 9.53 -0.05
C SER A 12 -0.90 9.78 -0.63
N GLY A 13 -0.78 10.62 -1.67
CA GLY A 13 0.50 10.84 -2.37
C GLY A 13 0.86 9.78 -3.41
N GLY A 14 -0.12 8.99 -3.90
CA GLY A 14 0.10 8.00 -4.97
C GLY A 14 0.26 6.56 -4.47
N ILE A 15 -0.14 6.28 -3.24
CA ILE A 15 -0.17 4.91 -2.69
C ILE A 15 -1.27 4.10 -3.36
N ARG A 16 -0.99 2.81 -3.55
CA ARG A 16 -1.92 1.83 -4.09
C ARG A 16 -2.31 0.80 -3.03
N LYS A 17 -3.54 0.30 -3.15
CA LYS A 17 -4.14 -0.68 -2.26
C LYS A 17 -4.62 -1.89 -3.05
N VAL A 18 -4.07 -3.06 -2.72
CA VAL A 18 -4.51 -4.35 -3.26
C VAL A 18 -5.34 -5.09 -2.23
N ARG A 19 -6.51 -5.56 -2.66
CA ARG A 19 -7.33 -6.51 -1.91
C ARG A 19 -6.91 -7.91 -2.32
N TRP A 20 -6.08 -8.55 -1.50
CA TRP A 20 -5.64 -9.92 -1.74
C TRP A 20 -6.57 -10.91 -1.03
N ARG A 21 -7.12 -11.87 -1.77
CA ARG A 21 -7.85 -13.00 -1.18
C ARG A 21 -6.91 -14.19 -1.06
N GLY A 22 -6.58 -14.60 0.16
CA GLY A 22 -5.79 -15.81 0.38
C GLY A 22 -6.56 -17.06 -0.08
N LYS A 23 -5.88 -18.01 -0.74
CA LYS A 23 -6.47 -19.32 -1.06
C LYS A 23 -6.78 -20.08 0.25
N GLY A 24 -7.99 -20.62 0.37
CA GLY A 24 -8.38 -21.55 1.45
C GLY A 24 -8.80 -20.93 2.79
N LYS A 25 -8.73 -19.61 2.98
CA LYS A 25 -9.30 -18.95 4.18
C LYS A 25 -10.72 -18.49 3.88
N GLY A 26 -11.67 -18.83 4.75
CA GLY A 26 -13.10 -18.47 4.67
C GLY A 26 -13.36 -16.94 4.73
N LYS A 27 -14.51 -16.50 5.25
CA LYS A 27 -14.93 -15.07 5.26
C LYS A 27 -13.87 -14.05 5.78
N GLN A 28 -12.86 -14.49 6.54
CA GLN A 28 -11.78 -13.68 7.12
C GLN A 28 -10.44 -13.71 6.35
N GLY A 29 -10.36 -14.39 5.19
CA GLY A 29 -9.10 -14.61 4.45
C GLY A 29 -8.56 -13.43 3.63
N GLY A 30 -9.20 -12.27 3.69
CA GLY A 30 -8.81 -11.10 2.90
C GLY A 30 -7.68 -10.32 3.57
N LEU A 31 -6.58 -10.10 2.85
CA LEU A 31 -5.51 -9.17 3.20
C LEU A 31 -5.65 -7.89 2.38
N ARG A 32 -5.35 -6.75 3.00
CA ARG A 32 -5.17 -5.48 2.33
C ARG A 32 -3.69 -5.15 2.37
N VAL A 33 -3.13 -4.99 1.18
CA VAL A 33 -1.72 -4.65 0.98
C VAL A 33 -1.68 -3.20 0.52
N ILE A 34 -0.97 -2.36 1.25
CA ILE A 34 -0.75 -0.96 0.90
C ILE A 34 0.70 -0.81 0.48
N TYR A 35 0.93 -0.32 -0.72
CA TYR A 35 2.27 -0.18 -1.29
C TYR A 35 2.40 1.11 -2.11
N PHE A 36 3.63 1.55 -2.32
CA PHE A 36 3.98 2.71 -3.11
C PHE A 36 4.86 2.29 -4.28
N ASN A 37 4.54 2.78 -5.49
CA ASN A 37 5.35 2.53 -6.68
C ASN A 37 6.26 3.70 -6.97
N ARG A 38 7.55 3.39 -7.09
CA ARG A 38 8.52 4.31 -7.66
C ARG A 38 8.88 3.83 -9.05
N LEU A 39 7.97 4.07 -10.00
CA LEU A 39 8.08 3.57 -11.38
C LEU A 39 9.37 4.01 -12.08
N ALA A 40 9.88 5.21 -11.77
CA ALA A 40 11.15 5.71 -12.31
C ALA A 40 12.35 4.80 -12.02
N ASN A 41 12.31 4.05 -10.91
CA ASN A 41 13.37 3.15 -10.48
C ASN A 41 12.96 1.67 -10.55
N GLY A 42 11.74 1.37 -10.99
CA GLY A 42 11.19 0.01 -11.00
C GLY A 42 10.97 -0.60 -9.62
N GLU A 43 10.90 0.23 -8.56
CA GLU A 43 10.81 -0.25 -7.17
C GLU A 43 9.36 -0.24 -6.65
N ILE A 44 9.00 -1.28 -5.90
CA ILE A 44 7.73 -1.39 -5.19
C ILE A 44 8.00 -1.47 -3.69
N TRP A 45 7.48 -0.50 -2.94
CA TRP A 45 7.68 -0.37 -1.51
C TRP A 45 6.43 -0.77 -0.74
N LEU A 46 6.51 -1.84 0.04
CA LEU A 46 5.41 -2.27 0.93
C LEU A 46 5.37 -1.35 2.15
N LEU A 47 4.26 -0.64 2.36
CA LEU A 47 4.09 0.28 3.49
C LEU A 47 3.37 -0.39 4.65
N SER A 48 2.35 -1.21 4.36
CA SER A 48 1.55 -1.87 5.39
C SER A 48 0.79 -3.06 4.84
N LEU A 49 0.52 -4.02 5.71
CA LEU A 49 -0.28 -5.20 5.45
C LEU A 49 -1.18 -5.48 6.64
N TYR A 50 -2.49 -5.58 6.40
CA TYR A 50 -3.47 -5.83 7.46
C TYR A 50 -4.61 -6.71 6.95
N SER A 51 -5.23 -7.45 7.87
CA SER A 51 -6.38 -8.30 7.52
C SER A 51 -7.64 -7.48 7.31
N LYS A 52 -8.65 -8.07 6.66
CA LYS A 52 -9.95 -7.42 6.43
C LYS A 52 -10.57 -6.89 7.73
N ASP A 53 -10.38 -7.65 8.81
CA ASP A 53 -11.07 -7.50 10.09
C ASP A 53 -10.25 -6.71 11.11
N THR A 54 -9.01 -6.32 10.76
CA THR A 54 -8.19 -5.45 11.61
C THR A 54 -8.52 -3.98 11.32
N ILE A 55 -8.85 -3.24 12.37
CA ILE A 55 -9.24 -1.81 12.32
C ILE A 55 -8.04 -0.89 12.02
N THR A 56 -6.81 -1.40 12.07
CA THR A 56 -5.56 -0.62 11.95
C THR A 56 -5.18 -0.25 10.50
N GLN A 57 -6.12 0.30 9.73
CA GLN A 57 -5.73 1.03 8.54
C GLN A 57 -5.04 2.33 8.98
N LEU A 58 -3.80 2.54 8.53
CA LEU A 58 -3.11 3.83 8.71
C LEU A 58 -3.94 4.98 8.13
N GLU A 59 -3.98 6.10 8.84
CA GLU A 59 -4.65 7.30 8.35
C GLU A 59 -4.01 7.78 7.04
N LYS A 60 -4.84 8.35 6.15
CA LYS A 60 -4.38 8.88 4.85
C LYS A 60 -3.28 9.92 5.00
N LYS A 61 -3.38 10.75 6.05
CA LYS A 61 -2.37 11.75 6.39
C LYS A 61 -1.02 11.11 6.71
N THR A 62 -1.01 10.07 7.55
CA THR A 62 0.20 9.31 7.89
C THR A 62 0.80 8.64 6.66
N LEU A 63 -0.04 8.02 5.83
CA LEU A 63 0.38 7.41 4.57
C LEU A 63 1.05 8.42 3.62
N ARG A 64 0.48 9.62 3.50
CA ARG A 64 1.09 10.71 2.72
C ARG A 64 2.43 11.16 3.29
N THR A 65 2.52 11.36 4.61
CA THR A 65 3.79 11.73 5.26
C THR A 65 4.87 10.68 5.02
N LEU A 66 4.53 9.38 5.05
CA LEU A 66 5.48 8.30 4.76
C LEU A 66 6.02 8.39 3.33
N VAL A 67 5.17 8.65 2.34
CA VAL A 67 5.61 8.81 0.94
C VAL A 67 6.52 10.03 0.78
N GLU A 68 6.16 11.15 1.41
CA GLU A 68 6.98 12.36 1.37
C GLU A 68 8.36 12.12 2.00
N LEU A 69 8.43 11.38 3.12
CA LEU A 69 9.69 10.99 3.76
C LEU A 69 10.50 10.04 2.88
N LEU A 70 9.88 9.02 2.30
CA LEU A 70 10.55 8.10 1.37
C LEU A 70 11.18 8.85 0.20
N ASN A 71 10.42 9.72 -0.46
CA ASN A 71 10.93 10.51 -1.58
C ASN A 71 12.12 11.39 -1.17
N LYS A 72 12.09 11.98 0.04
CA LYS A 72 13.22 12.75 0.58
C LYS A 72 14.45 11.89 0.83
N SER A 73 14.28 10.69 1.39
CA SER A 73 15.41 9.78 1.69
C SER A 73 16.15 9.29 0.44
N PHE A 74 15.46 9.17 -0.71
CA PHE A 74 16.08 8.71 -1.96
C PHE A 74 16.59 9.82 -2.89
N THR A 75 16.44 11.09 -2.50
CA THR A 75 16.95 12.24 -3.27
C THR A 75 18.30 12.72 -2.71
N GLN A 76 18.98 11.90 -1.89
CA GLN A 76 20.37 12.12 -1.45
C GLN A 76 21.37 11.57 -2.47
#